data_AF-A0A0J1KE72-F1
#
_entry.id   AF-A0A0J1KE72-F1
#
_cell.length_a   1.000
_cell.length_b   1.000
_cell.length_c   1.000
_cell.angle_alpha   90.00
_cell.angle_beta   90.00
_cell.angle_gamma   90.00
#
_symmetry.space_group_name_H-M   'P 1'
#
loop_
_entity.id
_entity.type
_entity.pdbx_description
1 polymer ?
#
loop_
_entity_poly.entity_id
_entity_poly.type
_entity_poly.pdbx_seq_one_letter_code
_entity_poly.pdbx_strand_id
1 'polypeptide(L)'
;MKTRQDAWTKEDDLLLAETVLRHIRSGSTQIKAFDEVGDTLNRTSAACGFRWNAEVRPNYEDAVQLAKKQRKELKRSEAKIEKEHFTKTKQLVIDAEFSEDIAPSKQELTMQNVISFLQNLEHNNPSLAKLQTENDVLQAQLTSLQKTNDELEAKLAVLTKKQQAIEEDYAMLVRIMDRARKLVSVEEQKEQIAPIFKTDQNGNLDIIYSAEN
;
A
#
# COMPACT_ATOMS: atom_id res chain seq x y z
N MET A 1 3.75 -11.80 36.60
CA MET A 1 2.28 -11.58 36.50
C MET A 1 1.99 -11.24 35.04
N LYS A 2 1.35 -12.12 34.25
CA LYS A 2 1.05 -11.84 32.84
C LYS A 2 -0.13 -10.86 32.78
N THR A 3 0.17 -9.59 32.52
CA THR A 3 -0.80 -8.52 32.36
C THR A 3 -1.75 -8.86 31.21
N ARG A 4 -3.07 -8.86 31.45
CA ARG A 4 -4.08 -9.12 30.42
C ARG A 4 -4.14 -7.94 29.44
N GLN A 5 -3.89 -8.24 28.17
CA GLN A 5 -4.10 -7.34 27.03
C GLN A 5 -5.56 -7.54 26.55
N ASP A 6 -6.54 -7.11 27.35
CA ASP A 6 -7.96 -7.42 27.12
C ASP A 6 -8.64 -6.53 26.07
N ALA A 7 -8.01 -5.43 25.63
CA ALA A 7 -8.62 -4.52 24.66
C ALA A 7 -8.12 -4.81 23.23
N TRP A 8 -9.05 -5.08 22.31
CA TRP A 8 -8.80 -5.04 20.87
C TRP A 8 -8.83 -3.59 20.41
N THR A 9 -7.85 -3.18 19.60
CA THR A 9 -7.81 -1.86 18.98
C THR A 9 -8.42 -1.90 17.58
N LYS A 10 -8.69 -0.72 17.00
CA LYS A 10 -9.17 -0.63 15.62
C LYS A 10 -8.09 -1.06 14.63
N GLU A 11 -6.83 -0.82 14.97
CA GLU A 11 -5.66 -1.25 14.20
C GLU A 11 -5.55 -2.78 14.19
N ASP A 12 -5.79 -3.44 15.33
CA ASP A 12 -5.84 -4.91 15.43
C ASP A 12 -6.94 -5.50 14.53
N ASP A 13 -8.12 -4.87 14.53
CA ASP A 13 -9.26 -5.28 13.70
C ASP A 13 -8.98 -5.07 12.20
N LEU A 14 -8.27 -4.00 11.84
CA LEU A 14 -7.86 -3.71 10.47
C LEU A 14 -6.84 -4.74 9.97
N LEU A 15 -5.82 -5.05 10.78
CA LEU A 15 -4.83 -6.08 10.47
C LEU A 15 -5.48 -7.46 10.29
N LEU A 16 -6.43 -7.80 11.17
CA LEU A 16 -7.20 -9.04 11.07
C LEU A 16 -8.01 -9.08 9.76
N ALA A 17 -8.68 -7.99 9.40
CA ALA A 17 -9.47 -7.91 8.18
C ALA A 17 -8.61 -8.03 6.91
N GLU A 18 -7.51 -7.29 6.82
CA GLU A 18 -6.61 -7.33 5.68
C GLU A 18 -6.06 -8.74 5.45
N THR A 19 -5.56 -9.36 6.52
CA THR A 19 -4.95 -10.69 6.47
C THR A 19 -5.97 -11.74 6.06
N VAL A 20 -7.17 -11.73 6.65
CA VAL A 20 -8.23 -12.69 6.30
C VAL A 20 -8.66 -12.51 4.84
N LEU A 21 -8.87 -11.28 4.37
CA LEU A 21 -9.24 -11.02 2.98
C LEU A 21 -8.15 -11.47 2.00
N ARG A 22 -6.87 -11.28 2.35
CA ARG A 22 -5.72 -11.77 1.57
C ARG A 22 -5.71 -13.30 1.46
N HIS A 23 -5.94 -14.02 2.56
CA HIS A 23 -6.04 -15.49 2.52
C HIS A 23 -7.25 -15.98 1.72
N ILE A 24 -8.37 -15.26 1.76
CA ILE A 24 -9.55 -15.59 0.93
C ILE A 24 -9.22 -15.43 -0.56
N ARG A 25 -8.56 -14.34 -0.96
CA ARG A 25 -8.17 -14.10 -2.37
C ARG A 25 -7.19 -15.15 -2.90
N SER A 26 -6.16 -15.46 -2.11
CA SER A 26 -5.13 -16.46 -2.45
C SER A 26 -5.63 -17.90 -2.35
N GLY A 27 -6.82 -18.13 -1.79
CA GLY A 27 -7.43 -19.45 -1.66
C GLY A 27 -6.93 -20.29 -0.49
N SER A 28 -6.16 -19.70 0.42
CA SER A 28 -5.80 -20.28 1.71
C SER A 28 -7.01 -20.36 2.67
N THR A 29 -6.83 -21.02 3.81
CA THR A 29 -7.86 -21.15 4.85
C THR A 29 -7.86 -19.96 5.80
N GLN A 30 -9.02 -19.64 6.38
CA GLN A 30 -9.13 -18.61 7.42
C GLN A 30 -8.36 -18.98 8.69
N ILE A 31 -8.24 -20.28 8.99
CA ILE A 31 -7.45 -20.77 10.14
C ILE A 31 -5.99 -20.31 10.03
N LYS A 32 -5.37 -20.45 8.84
CA LYS A 32 -4.02 -19.96 8.61
C LYS A 32 -3.90 -18.44 8.75
N ALA A 33 -4.93 -17.70 8.34
CA ALA A 33 -4.98 -16.26 8.54
C ALA A 33 -5.06 -15.89 10.04
N PHE A 34 -5.83 -16.64 10.83
CA PHE A 34 -5.94 -16.43 12.26
C PHE A 34 -4.68 -16.83 13.02
N ASP A 35 -3.97 -17.87 12.57
CA ASP A 35 -2.66 -18.25 13.10
C ASP A 35 -1.66 -17.12 12.87
N GLU A 36 -1.56 -16.62 11.63
CA GLU A 36 -0.65 -15.51 11.29
C GLU A 36 -0.96 -14.24 12.11
N VAL A 37 -2.23 -13.84 12.18
CA VAL A 37 -2.61 -12.65 12.96
C VAL A 37 -2.41 -12.89 14.46
N GLY A 38 -2.68 -14.11 14.94
CA GLY A 38 -2.43 -14.50 16.32
C GLY A 38 -0.96 -14.34 16.71
N ASP A 39 -0.04 -14.81 15.87
CA ASP A 39 1.39 -14.67 16.10
C ASP A 39 1.84 -13.20 16.11
N THR A 40 1.29 -12.37 15.22
CA THR A 40 1.63 -10.93 15.17
C THR A 40 1.10 -10.12 16.35
N LEU A 41 -0.12 -10.42 16.82
CA LEU A 41 -0.77 -9.72 17.94
C LEU A 41 -0.49 -10.38 19.30
N ASN A 42 0.35 -11.42 19.34
CA ASN A 42 0.60 -12.27 20.49
C ASN A 42 -0.70 -12.81 21.14
N ARG A 43 -1.70 -13.16 20.31
CA ARG A 43 -3.00 -13.73 20.70
C ARG A 43 -3.17 -15.14 20.13
N THR A 44 -4.14 -15.88 20.64
CA THR A 44 -4.44 -17.22 20.09
C THR A 44 -5.28 -17.10 18.81
N SER A 45 -5.03 -18.01 17.86
CA SER A 45 -5.83 -18.14 16.63
C SER A 45 -7.34 -18.24 16.90
N ALA A 46 -7.73 -18.92 17.98
CA ALA A 46 -9.12 -18.96 18.43
C ALA A 46 -9.67 -17.57 18.81
N ALA A 47 -8.90 -16.74 19.52
CA ALA A 47 -9.32 -15.39 19.89
C ALA A 47 -9.49 -14.49 18.65
N CYS A 48 -8.59 -14.59 17.68
CA CYS A 48 -8.72 -13.90 16.39
C CYS A 48 -9.97 -14.35 15.63
N GLY A 49 -10.28 -15.65 15.64
CA GLY A 49 -11.50 -16.18 15.03
C GLY A 49 -12.79 -15.68 15.71
N PHE A 50 -12.81 -15.58 17.03
CA PHE A 50 -13.97 -15.00 17.75
C PHE A 50 -14.15 -13.52 17.43
N ARG A 51 -13.07 -12.73 17.48
CA ARG A 51 -13.13 -11.30 17.14
C ARG A 51 -13.58 -11.07 15.70
N TRP A 52 -13.05 -11.86 14.77
CA TRP A 52 -13.45 -11.82 13.37
C TRP A 52 -14.95 -12.03 13.20
N ASN A 53 -15.50 -13.10 13.78
CA ASN A 53 -16.92 -13.43 13.59
C ASN A 53 -17.87 -12.47 14.32
N ALA A 54 -17.47 -11.94 15.47
CA ALA A 54 -18.34 -11.10 16.30
C ALA A 54 -18.37 -9.63 15.87
N GLU A 55 -17.21 -9.04 15.56
CA GLU A 55 -17.10 -7.58 15.40
C GLU A 55 -16.63 -7.17 13.99
N VAL A 56 -15.64 -7.89 13.43
CA VAL A 56 -14.97 -7.44 12.21
C VAL A 56 -15.75 -7.84 10.97
N ARG A 57 -16.13 -9.11 10.84
CA ARG A 57 -16.79 -9.65 9.64
C ARG A 57 -18.04 -8.88 9.22
N PRO A 58 -18.95 -8.46 10.12
CA PRO A 58 -20.14 -7.68 9.72
C PRO A 58 -19.79 -6.41 8.94
N ASN A 59 -18.68 -5.75 9.29
CA ASN A 59 -18.22 -4.52 8.64
C ASN A 59 -17.49 -4.75 7.30
N TYR A 60 -17.09 -6.00 7.01
CA TYR A 60 -16.31 -6.36 5.82
C TYR A 60 -16.98 -7.44 4.96
N GLU A 61 -18.29 -7.70 5.12
CA GLU A 61 -18.98 -8.76 4.38
C GLU A 61 -18.92 -8.53 2.85
N ASP A 62 -19.07 -7.29 2.39
CA ASP A 62 -18.93 -6.94 0.97
C ASP A 62 -17.52 -7.23 0.44
N ALA A 63 -16.49 -6.90 1.24
CA ALA A 63 -15.10 -7.18 0.90
C ALA A 63 -14.82 -8.70 0.86
N VAL A 64 -15.45 -9.47 1.75
CA VAL A 64 -15.37 -10.94 1.74
C VAL A 64 -16.01 -11.52 0.49
N GLN A 65 -17.16 -11.00 0.07
CA GLN A 65 -17.81 -11.41 -1.18
C GLN A 65 -16.94 -11.10 -2.41
N LEU A 66 -16.38 -9.90 -2.46
CA LEU A 66 -15.46 -9.51 -3.53
C LEU A 66 -14.21 -10.40 -3.57
N ALA A 67 -13.60 -10.69 -2.43
CA ALA A 67 -12.45 -11.57 -2.33
C ALA A 67 -12.76 -13.01 -2.80
N LYS A 68 -13.95 -13.54 -2.48
CA LYS A 68 -14.41 -14.85 -2.98
C LYS A 68 -14.64 -14.83 -4.49
N LYS A 69 -15.20 -13.75 -5.03
CA LYS A 69 -15.39 -13.57 -6.48
C LYS A 69 -14.04 -13.56 -7.19
N GLN A 70 -13.07 -12.80 -6.69
CA GLN A 70 -11.70 -12.76 -7.22
C GLN A 70 -11.03 -14.13 -7.20
N ARG A 71 -11.13 -14.89 -6.10
CA ARG A 71 -10.62 -16.27 -6.04
C ARG A 71 -11.23 -17.15 -7.13
N LYS A 72 -12.55 -17.06 -7.34
CA LYS A 72 -13.26 -17.83 -8.36
C LYS A 72 -12.82 -17.44 -9.77
N GLU A 73 -12.59 -16.14 -10.02
CA GLU A 73 -12.10 -15.62 -11.28
C GLU A 73 -10.66 -16.08 -11.56
N LEU A 74 -9.75 -15.98 -10.58
CA LEU A 74 -8.37 -16.47 -10.68
C LEU A 74 -8.34 -17.97 -10.99
N LYS A 75 -9.11 -18.78 -10.26
CA LYS A 75 -9.22 -20.21 -10.54
C LYS A 75 -9.79 -20.51 -11.93
N ARG A 76 -10.69 -19.66 -12.44
CA ARG A 76 -11.24 -19.79 -13.80
C ARG A 76 -10.25 -19.39 -14.87
N SER A 77 -9.45 -18.34 -14.65
CA SER A 77 -8.38 -17.96 -15.58
C SER A 77 -7.27 -18.99 -15.61
N GLU A 78 -6.85 -19.53 -14.46
CA GLU A 78 -5.88 -20.62 -14.37
C GLU A 78 -6.40 -21.87 -15.09
N ALA A 79 -7.65 -22.28 -14.84
CA ALA A 79 -8.24 -23.41 -15.55
C ALA A 79 -8.43 -23.16 -17.06
N LYS A 80 -8.57 -21.90 -17.49
CA LYS A 80 -8.58 -21.55 -18.92
C LYS A 80 -7.17 -21.66 -19.51
N ILE A 81 -6.15 -21.17 -18.81
CA ILE A 81 -4.74 -21.28 -19.22
C ILE A 81 -4.34 -22.75 -19.27
N GLU A 82 -4.67 -23.56 -18.26
CA GLU A 82 -4.43 -25.00 -18.25
C GLU A 82 -5.18 -25.71 -19.38
N LYS A 83 -6.42 -25.31 -19.68
CA LYS A 83 -7.15 -25.85 -20.83
C LYS A 83 -6.56 -25.43 -22.16
N GLU A 84 -6.10 -24.20 -22.33
CA GLU A 84 -5.41 -23.74 -23.54
C GLU A 84 -4.05 -24.41 -23.72
N HIS A 85 -3.34 -24.66 -22.61
CA HIS A 85 -2.09 -25.41 -22.60
C HIS A 85 -2.34 -26.89 -22.88
N PHE A 86 -3.41 -27.48 -22.33
CA PHE A 86 -3.81 -28.85 -22.57
C PHE A 86 -4.43 -29.05 -23.95
N THR A 87 -5.15 -28.08 -24.55
CA THR A 87 -5.60 -28.16 -25.95
C THR A 87 -4.45 -27.96 -26.92
N LYS A 88 -3.47 -27.08 -26.63
CA LYS A 88 -2.21 -27.04 -27.40
C LYS A 88 -1.45 -28.37 -27.33
N THR A 89 -1.38 -29.01 -26.16
CA THR A 89 -0.72 -30.32 -26.02
C THR A 89 -1.56 -31.45 -26.61
N LYS A 90 -2.89 -31.49 -26.45
CA LYS A 90 -3.77 -32.51 -27.04
C LYS A 90 -3.91 -32.37 -28.57
N GLN A 91 -3.75 -31.19 -29.14
CA GLN A 91 -3.69 -31.03 -30.60
C GLN A 91 -2.42 -31.64 -31.21
N LEU A 92 -1.44 -32.06 -30.38
CA LEU A 92 -0.32 -32.91 -30.78
C LEU A 92 -0.58 -34.42 -30.57
N VAL A 93 -1.67 -34.85 -29.90
CA VAL A 93 -1.90 -36.26 -29.51
C VAL A 93 -3.30 -36.80 -29.89
N ILE A 94 -4.24 -36.00 -30.40
CA ILE A 94 -5.62 -36.46 -30.73
C ILE A 94 -5.76 -37.15 -32.11
N ASP A 95 -4.76 -37.14 -33.00
CA ASP A 95 -4.87 -37.92 -34.26
C ASP A 95 -4.54 -39.42 -34.07
N ALA A 96 -4.77 -39.97 -32.88
CA ALA A 96 -4.64 -41.40 -32.61
C ALA A 96 -5.78 -41.87 -31.70
N GLU A 97 -6.92 -42.22 -32.32
CA GLU A 97 -7.54 -43.55 -32.20
C GLU A 97 -8.91 -43.56 -32.89
N PHE A 98 -8.96 -44.09 -34.12
CA PHE A 98 -9.80 -45.21 -34.57
C PHE A 98 -9.73 -45.34 -36.11
N SER A 99 -8.75 -46.09 -36.57
CA SER A 99 -8.89 -46.94 -37.75
C SER A 99 -8.04 -48.17 -37.54
N GLU A 100 -8.73 -49.30 -37.55
CA GLU A 100 -8.15 -50.60 -37.84
C GLU A 100 -7.30 -50.48 -39.13
N ASP A 101 -6.21 -51.26 -39.18
CA ASP A 101 -5.21 -51.33 -40.26
C ASP A 101 -4.05 -50.30 -40.23
N ILE A 102 -3.18 -50.39 -39.21
CA ILE A 102 -1.84 -49.79 -39.27
C ILE A 102 -0.89 -50.75 -39.98
N ALA A 103 -0.80 -50.61 -41.31
CA ALA A 103 0.43 -50.94 -42.02
C ALA A 103 1.49 -49.89 -41.64
N PRO A 104 2.73 -50.29 -41.28
CA PRO A 104 3.77 -49.34 -40.89
C PRO A 104 4.31 -48.64 -42.14
N SER A 105 3.65 -47.57 -42.58
CA SER A 105 4.20 -46.66 -43.58
C SER A 105 5.28 -45.83 -42.90
N LYS A 106 6.53 -46.28 -43.02
CA LYS A 106 7.71 -45.44 -42.87
C LYS A 106 7.68 -44.37 -43.96
N GLN A 107 6.95 -43.28 -43.75
CA GLN A 107 7.23 -42.07 -44.52
C GLN A 107 8.56 -41.53 -43.99
N GLU A 108 9.63 -41.88 -44.71
CA GLU A 108 10.93 -41.26 -44.51
C GLU A 108 10.76 -39.74 -44.60
N LEU A 109 11.21 -39.01 -43.58
CA LEU A 109 11.21 -37.56 -43.56
C LEU A 109 11.97 -37.06 -44.77
N THR A 110 11.23 -36.68 -45.82
CA THR A 110 11.82 -36.16 -47.04
C THR A 110 12.27 -34.72 -46.79
N MET A 111 13.33 -34.31 -47.49
CA MET A 111 13.79 -32.93 -47.44
C MET A 111 12.68 -31.93 -47.80
N GLN A 112 11.80 -32.27 -48.74
CA GLN A 112 10.63 -31.45 -49.06
C GLN A 112 9.72 -31.23 -47.83
N ASN A 113 9.48 -32.24 -47.00
CA ASN A 113 8.65 -32.10 -45.80
C ASN A 113 9.28 -31.15 -44.77
N VAL A 114 10.60 -31.20 -44.61
CA VAL A 114 11.34 -30.28 -43.72
C VAL A 114 11.33 -28.86 -44.26
N ILE A 115 11.51 -28.67 -45.57
CA ILE A 115 11.46 -27.35 -46.22
C ILE A 115 10.06 -26.75 -46.06
N SER A 116 9.00 -27.51 -46.33
CA SER A 116 7.63 -27.05 -46.16
C SER A 116 7.32 -26.69 -44.71
N PHE A 117 7.82 -27.47 -43.73
CA PHE A 117 7.66 -27.15 -42.31
C PHE A 117 8.36 -25.85 -41.92
N LEU A 118 9.61 -25.64 -42.35
CA LEU A 118 10.36 -24.43 -42.06
C LEU A 118 9.76 -23.18 -42.73
N GLN A 119 9.29 -23.31 -43.98
CA GLN A 119 8.57 -22.24 -44.67
C GLN A 119 7.23 -21.93 -43.98
N ASN A 120 6.50 -22.94 -43.49
CA ASN A 120 5.31 -22.73 -42.68
C ASN A 120 5.66 -22.07 -41.35
N LEU A 121 6.78 -22.41 -40.73
CA LEU A 121 7.22 -21.82 -39.46
C LEU A 121 7.65 -20.36 -39.65
N GLU A 122 8.30 -20.02 -40.76
CA GLU A 122 8.59 -18.64 -41.17
C GLU A 122 7.29 -17.85 -41.40
N HIS A 123 6.32 -18.42 -42.14
CA HIS A 123 5.01 -17.79 -42.40
C HIS A 123 4.10 -17.72 -41.16
N ASN A 124 4.25 -18.64 -40.20
CA ASN A 124 3.55 -18.62 -38.90
C ASN A 124 4.35 -17.91 -37.80
N ASN A 125 5.48 -17.28 -38.14
CA ASN A 125 6.23 -16.39 -37.26
C ASN A 125 5.81 -14.89 -37.21
N PRO A 126 4.67 -14.40 -37.75
CA PRO A 126 4.27 -13.01 -37.54
C PRO A 126 3.88 -12.75 -36.07
N SER A 127 3.68 -13.80 -35.27
CA SER A 127 3.54 -13.68 -33.82
C SER A 127 4.81 -13.22 -33.14
N LEU A 128 6.00 -13.60 -33.62
CA LEU A 128 7.26 -13.19 -33.01
C LEU A 128 7.52 -11.71 -33.26
N ALA A 129 7.31 -11.22 -34.49
CA ALA A 129 7.43 -9.80 -34.79
C ALA A 129 6.44 -8.95 -33.98
N LYS A 130 5.19 -9.42 -33.83
CA LYS A 130 4.19 -8.75 -32.97
C LYS A 130 4.61 -8.74 -31.50
N LEU A 131 5.06 -9.89 -30.98
CA LEU A 131 5.58 -10.00 -29.61
C LEU A 131 6.80 -9.10 -29.38
N GLN A 132 7.69 -8.99 -30.36
CA GLN A 132 8.83 -8.09 -30.31
C GLN A 132 8.38 -6.63 -30.23
N THR A 133 7.46 -6.21 -31.10
CA THR A 133 6.91 -4.85 -31.07
C THR A 133 6.18 -4.54 -29.77
N GLU A 134 5.45 -5.51 -29.22
CA GLU A 134 4.77 -5.35 -27.93
C GLU A 134 5.77 -5.24 -26.78
N ASN A 135 6.86 -6.01 -26.82
CA ASN A 135 7.94 -5.91 -25.84
C ASN A 135 8.60 -4.53 -25.90
N ASP A 136 8.90 -4.03 -27.09
CA ASP A 136 9.51 -2.71 -27.30
C ASP A 136 8.58 -1.60 -26.78
N VAL A 137 7.27 -1.70 -27.04
CA VAL A 137 6.26 -0.75 -26.52
C VAL A 137 6.18 -0.82 -25.00
N LEU A 138 6.17 -2.02 -24.41
CA LEU A 138 6.13 -2.20 -22.96
C LEU A 138 7.39 -1.66 -22.29
N GLN A 139 8.57 -1.85 -22.90
CA GLN A 139 9.82 -1.27 -22.42
C GLN A 139 9.80 0.26 -22.50
N ALA A 140 9.27 0.84 -23.58
CA ALA A 140 9.08 2.29 -23.71
C ALA A 140 8.11 2.84 -22.64
N GLN A 141 7.02 2.11 -22.37
CA GLN A 141 6.08 2.48 -21.31
C GLN A 141 6.72 2.41 -19.93
N LEU A 142 7.46 1.34 -19.61
CA LEU A 142 8.18 1.20 -18.35
C LEU A 142 9.18 2.33 -18.14
N THR A 143 9.98 2.65 -19.16
CA THR A 143 10.96 3.75 -19.07
C THR A 143 10.26 5.11 -18.89
N SER A 144 9.15 5.37 -19.59
CA SER A 144 8.38 6.60 -19.39
C SER A 144 7.76 6.71 -18.00
N LEU A 145 7.17 5.62 -17.49
CA LEU A 145 6.58 5.56 -16.16
C LEU A 145 7.64 5.77 -15.09
N GLN A 146 8.81 5.12 -15.24
CA GLN A 146 9.92 5.27 -14.31
C GLN A 146 10.43 6.72 -14.28
N LYS A 147 10.60 7.35 -15.44
CA LYS A 147 10.95 8.78 -15.52
C LYS A 147 9.90 9.67 -14.83
N THR A 148 8.61 9.40 -15.04
CA THR A 148 7.55 10.18 -14.38
C THR A 148 7.55 9.98 -12.87
N ASN A 149 7.87 8.78 -12.40
CA ASN A 149 7.99 8.48 -10.99
C ASN A 149 9.17 9.25 -10.38
N ASP A 150 10.34 9.22 -11.02
CA ASP A 150 11.52 9.98 -10.59
C ASP A 150 11.22 11.49 -10.54
N GLU A 151 10.49 12.03 -11.53
CA GLU A 151 10.06 13.43 -11.55
C GLU A 151 9.08 13.77 -10.41
N LEU A 152 8.15 12.87 -10.09
CA LEU A 152 7.21 13.05 -8.99
C LEU A 152 7.90 12.96 -7.63
N GLU A 153 8.82 12.02 -7.45
CA GLU A 153 9.64 11.89 -6.24
C GLU A 153 10.49 13.15 -6.01
N ALA A 154 11.10 13.70 -7.06
CA ALA A 154 11.83 14.96 -6.98
C ALA A 154 10.94 16.14 -6.57
N LYS A 155 9.72 16.22 -7.14
CA LYS A 155 8.74 17.26 -6.76
C LYS A 155 8.28 17.11 -5.32
N LEU A 156 8.02 15.89 -4.86
CA LEU A 156 7.68 15.60 -3.47
C LEU A 156 8.81 16.04 -2.54
N ALA A 157 10.05 15.67 -2.83
CA ALA A 157 11.20 16.07 -2.01
C ALA A 157 11.32 17.61 -1.88
N VAL A 158 11.11 18.35 -2.98
CA VAL A 158 11.12 19.82 -2.96
C VAL A 158 9.96 20.37 -2.15
N LEU A 159 8.75 19.84 -2.32
CA LEU A 159 7.57 20.29 -1.57
C LEU A 159 7.71 20.01 -0.08
N THR A 160 8.18 18.83 0.31
CA THR A 160 8.45 18.48 1.71
C THR A 160 9.48 19.41 2.33
N LYS A 161 10.57 19.74 1.61
CA LYS A 161 11.56 20.71 2.10
C LYS A 161 10.98 22.11 2.29
N LYS A 162 10.11 22.56 1.36
CA LYS A 162 9.41 23.85 1.48
C LYS A 162 8.44 23.86 2.66
N GLN A 163 7.70 22.76 2.86
CA GLN A 163 6.80 22.61 4.00
C GLN A 163 7.58 22.69 5.32
N GLN A 164 8.69 21.97 5.43
CA GLN A 164 9.54 22.01 6.61
C GLN A 164 10.07 23.43 6.89
N ALA A 165 10.51 24.15 5.86
CA ALA A 165 10.95 25.54 6.02
C ALA A 165 9.83 26.45 6.54
N ILE A 166 8.61 26.30 6.04
CA ILE A 166 7.43 27.05 6.51
C ILE A 166 7.09 26.68 7.96
N GLU A 167 7.17 25.40 8.33
CA GLU A 167 6.93 24.93 9.70
C GLU A 167 7.97 25.51 10.68
N GLU A 168 9.25 25.57 10.27
CA GLU A 168 10.32 26.19 11.04
C GLU A 168 10.10 27.70 11.21
N ASP A 169 9.74 28.40 10.13
CA ASP A 169 9.42 29.84 10.16
C ASP A 169 8.19 30.13 11.04
N TYR A 170 7.15 29.30 10.95
CA TYR A 170 5.96 29.40 11.79
C TYR A 170 6.31 29.18 13.26
N ALA A 171 7.13 28.17 13.58
CA ALA A 171 7.60 27.93 14.93
C ALA A 171 8.44 29.11 15.47
N MET A 172 9.25 29.74 14.62
CA MET A 172 9.99 30.95 14.98
C MET A 172 9.03 32.12 15.27
N LEU A 173 8.02 32.33 14.44
CA LEU A 173 7.02 33.39 14.64
C LEU A 173 6.29 33.21 15.97
N VAL A 174 5.85 31.99 16.29
CA VAL A 174 5.19 31.68 17.57
C VAL A 174 6.10 32.01 18.76
N ARG A 175 7.39 31.62 18.69
CA ARG A 175 8.36 31.96 19.75
C ARG A 175 8.56 33.48 19.91
N ILE A 176 8.58 34.23 18.82
CA ILE A 176 8.68 35.69 18.86
C ILE A 176 7.41 36.28 19.49
N MET A 177 6.22 35.79 19.11
CA MET A 177 4.95 36.24 19.69
C MET A 177 4.88 35.95 21.19
N ASP A 178 5.31 34.77 21.64
CA ASP A 178 5.36 34.43 23.07
C ASP A 178 6.35 35.31 23.83
N ARG A 179 7.51 35.62 23.24
CA ARG A 179 8.49 36.55 23.82
C ARG A 179 7.95 37.97 23.91
N ALA A 180 7.28 38.45 22.85
CA ALA A 180 6.66 39.77 22.83
C ALA A 180 5.54 39.86 23.89
N ARG A 181 4.70 38.83 24.01
CA ARG A 181 3.67 38.72 25.06
C ARG A 181 4.29 38.80 26.46
N LYS A 182 5.40 38.10 26.70
CA LYS A 182 6.10 38.13 27.98
C LYS A 182 6.71 39.50 28.29
N LEU A 183 7.26 40.20 27.29
CA LEU A 183 7.81 41.54 27.48
C LEU A 183 6.72 42.56 27.82
N VAL A 184 5.58 42.54 27.11
CA VAL A 184 4.44 43.42 27.43
C VAL A 184 3.95 43.20 28.86
N SER A 185 3.79 41.94 29.28
CA SER A 185 3.38 41.61 30.65
C SER A 185 4.41 42.07 31.71
N VAL A 186 5.71 42.05 31.39
CA VAL A 186 6.77 42.57 32.29
C VAL A 186 6.78 44.10 32.33
N GLU A 187 6.49 44.78 31.22
CA GLU A 187 6.37 46.23 31.16
C GLU A 187 5.16 46.71 31.99
N GLU A 188 4.01 46.03 31.89
CA GLU A 188 2.81 46.29 32.72
C GLU A 188 3.12 46.15 34.23
N GLN A 189 3.88 45.11 34.61
CA GLN A 189 4.31 44.93 36.01
C GLN A 189 5.26 46.05 36.46
N LYS A 190 6.17 46.53 35.59
CA LYS A 190 7.07 47.64 35.94
C LYS A 190 6.35 48.98 36.05
N GLU A 191 5.37 49.24 35.20
CA GLU A 191 4.54 50.45 35.29
C GLU A 191 3.71 50.48 36.59
N GLN A 192 3.21 49.33 37.05
CA GLN A 192 2.54 49.21 38.35
C GLN A 192 3.50 49.44 39.54
N ILE A 193 4.78 49.03 39.42
CA ILE A 193 5.78 49.13 40.48
C ILE A 193 6.56 50.47 40.42
N ALA A 194 6.34 51.32 39.41
CA ALA A 194 7.06 52.58 39.28
C ALA A 194 6.76 53.51 40.49
N PRO A 195 7.79 53.91 41.28
CA PRO A 195 7.58 54.70 42.48
C PRO A 195 7.02 56.08 42.12
N ILE A 196 5.84 56.40 42.66
CA ILE A 196 5.21 57.71 42.48
C ILE A 196 5.85 58.67 43.48
N PHE A 197 6.60 59.64 42.96
CA PHE A 197 7.21 60.70 43.77
C PHE A 197 6.21 61.85 43.93
N LYS A 198 5.96 62.26 45.17
CA LYS A 198 5.17 63.47 45.45
C LYS A 198 6.05 64.46 46.22
N THR A 199 6.03 65.72 45.79
CA THR A 199 6.69 66.82 46.49
C THR A 199 5.82 67.29 47.65
N ASP A 200 6.36 67.29 48.86
CA ASP A 200 5.72 67.92 50.02
C ASP A 200 5.81 69.45 49.92
N GLN A 201 4.99 70.19 50.69
CA GLN A 201 4.88 71.65 50.67
C GLN A 201 6.20 72.39 50.94
N ASN A 202 7.20 71.69 51.48
CA ASN A 202 8.55 72.19 51.75
C ASN A 202 9.56 71.89 50.62
N GLY A 203 9.14 71.30 49.50
CA GLY A 203 9.98 71.04 48.33
C GLY A 203 10.84 69.77 48.41
N ASN A 204 10.68 68.93 49.43
CA ASN A 204 11.31 67.61 49.50
C ASN A 204 10.47 66.55 48.76
N LEU A 205 11.15 65.64 48.06
CA LEU A 205 10.56 64.55 47.29
C LEU A 205 10.50 63.27 48.14
N ASP A 206 9.29 62.82 48.47
CA ASP A 206 9.07 61.54 49.15
C ASP A 206 8.53 60.49 48.17
N ILE A 207 9.00 59.24 48.32
CA ILE A 207 8.56 58.08 47.53
C ILE A 207 7.32 57.48 48.19
N ILE A 208 6.20 57.46 47.47
CA ILE A 208 4.98 56.77 47.91
C ILE A 208 4.95 55.43 47.18
N TYR A 209 5.14 54.33 47.92
CA TYR A 209 4.85 53.00 47.40
C TYR A 209 3.34 52.81 47.45
N SER A 210 2.71 52.68 46.28
CA SER A 210 1.35 52.19 46.16
C SER A 210 1.33 50.75 46.66
N ALA A 211 0.96 50.50 47.91
CA ALA A 211 0.63 49.16 48.36
C ALA A 211 -0.72 48.78 47.71
N GLU A 212 -0.67 47.82 46.79
CA GLU A 212 -1.85 47.21 46.16
C GLU A 212 -2.78 46.59 47.21
N ASN A 213 -4.07 46.61 46.88
CA ASN A 213 -5.10 45.76 47.46
C ASN A 213 -5.60 44.82 46.37
#